data_AF-A0A9D8WV09-F1
#
_entry.id   AF-A0A9D8WV09-F1
#
_cell.length_a   1.000
_cell.length_b   1.000
_cell.length_c   1.000
_cell.angle_alpha   90.00
_cell.angle_beta   90.00
_cell.angle_gamma   90.00
#
_symmetry.space_group_name_H-M   'P 1'
#
loop_
_entity.id
_entity.type
_entity.pdbx_description
1 polymer ?
#
loop_
_entity_poly.entity_id
_entity_poly.type
_entity_poly.pdbx_seq_one_letter_code
_entity_poly.pdbx_strand_id
1 'polypeptide(L)'
;MLLFLFIEYVASVTMFTHSHIIDGDVVYHSHFYADSAEAPSHSHSTQQFKVIAQLSLYIALAATISFAVEDPICRLLRTIISSYYATLQRCDLHFSLRAPPVVIEF
;
A
#
# COMPACT_ATOMS: atom_id res chain seq x y z
N MET A 1 -2.38 1.06 -4.03
CA MET A 1 -3.33 0.35 -3.16
C MET A 1 -3.45 1.01 -1.78
N LEU A 2 -2.36 1.17 -1.01
CA LEU A 2 -2.41 1.88 0.29
C LEU A 2 -2.94 3.32 0.18
N LEU A 3 -2.55 4.05 -0.87
CA LEU A 3 -3.06 5.40 -1.12
C LEU A 3 -4.59 5.43 -1.33
N PHE A 4 -5.14 4.46 -2.05
CA PHE A 4 -6.58 4.38 -2.28
C PHE A 4 -7.33 4.01 -1.00
N LEU A 5 -6.81 3.05 -0.22
CA LEU A 5 -7.34 2.71 1.11
C LEU A 5 -7.32 3.91 2.05
N PHE A 6 -6.23 4.68 2.03
CA PHE A 6 -6.08 5.88 2.82
C PHE A 6 -7.04 6.99 2.38
N ILE A 7 -7.18 7.23 1.07
CA ILE A 7 -8.13 8.21 0.53
C ILE A 7 -9.56 7.82 0.85
N GLU A 8 -9.92 6.53 0.70
CA GLU A 8 -11.25 6.01 1.03
C GLU A 8 -11.54 6.15 2.52
N TYR A 9 -10.59 5.77 3.39
CA TYR A 9 -10.70 5.95 4.84
C TYR A 9 -10.89 7.43 5.22
N VAL A 10 -10.06 8.33 4.69
CA VAL A 10 -10.15 9.77 4.97
C VAL A 10 -11.46 10.36 4.44
N ALA A 11 -11.88 10.01 3.23
CA ALA A 11 -13.17 10.45 2.68
C ALA A 11 -14.35 9.95 3.53
N SER A 12 -14.31 8.69 3.94
CA SER A 12 -15.31 8.04 4.77
C SER A 12 -15.48 8.72 6.13
N VAL A 13 -14.39 9.13 6.78
CA VAL A 13 -14.47 9.81 8.10
C VAL A 13 -14.77 11.32 8.01
N THR A 14 -14.44 11.98 6.91
CA THR A 14 -14.59 13.45 6.76
C THR A 14 -15.90 13.90 6.13
N MET A 15 -16.52 13.10 5.27
CA MET A 15 -17.65 13.54 4.45
C MET A 15 -19.01 13.53 5.19
N PHE A 16 -19.07 13.10 6.46
CA PHE A 16 -20.32 12.97 7.23
C PHE A 16 -20.20 13.52 8.65
N THR A 17 -19.94 14.82 8.83
CA THR A 17 -19.96 15.43 10.17
C THR A 17 -21.38 15.88 10.55
N HIS A 18 -22.02 15.17 11.48
CA HIS A 18 -23.20 15.66 12.20
C HIS A 18 -22.83 15.92 13.66
N SER A 19 -23.38 16.99 14.25
CA SER A 19 -23.09 17.42 15.61
C SER A 19 -24.35 17.36 16.47
N HIS A 20 -24.27 16.72 17.63
CA HIS A 20 -25.30 16.79 18.66
C HIS A 20 -24.85 17.70 19.79
N ILE A 21 -25.78 18.45 20.36
CA ILE A 21 -25.56 19.17 21.62
C ILE A 21 -26.18 18.31 22.72
N ILE A 22 -25.34 17.73 23.57
CA ILE A 22 -25.77 16.96 24.75
C ILE A 22 -25.26 17.73 25.97
N ASP A 23 -26.18 18.16 26.83
CA ASP A 23 -25.85 18.91 28.06
C ASP A 23 -24.98 20.17 27.86
N GLY A 24 -25.05 20.79 26.67
CA GLY A 24 -24.28 21.99 26.32
C GLY A 24 -22.95 21.72 25.64
N ASP A 25 -22.50 20.45 25.62
CA ASP A 25 -21.29 20.03 24.93
C ASP A 25 -21.61 19.55 23.51
N VAL A 26 -20.80 19.98 22.55
CA VAL A 26 -20.95 19.58 21.15
C VAL A 26 -20.19 18.28 20.91
N VAL A 27 -20.93 17.21 20.65
CA VAL A 27 -20.39 15.91 20.29
C VAL A 27 -20.54 15.73 18.79
N TYR A 28 -19.40 15.64 18.09
CA TYR A 28 -19.36 15.35 16.66
C TYR A 28 -19.24 13.85 16.46
N HIS A 29 -20.10 13.28 15.61
CA HIS A 29 -19.95 11.91 15.17
C HIS A 29 -20.27 11.77 13.68
N SER A 30 -19.70 10.74 13.07
CA SER A 30 -19.98 10.36 11.69
C SER A 30 -20.96 9.20 11.69
N HIS A 31 -22.22 9.45 11.33
CA HIS A 31 -23.18 8.40 11.06
C HIS A 31 -23.28 8.21 9.55
N PHE A 32 -23.03 6.99 9.05
CA PHE A 32 -23.22 6.65 7.63
C PHE A 32 -24.69 6.67 7.19
N TYR A 33 -25.62 6.96 8.12
CA TYR A 33 -27.04 6.99 7.85
C TYR A 33 -27.80 7.67 9.00
N ALA A 34 -28.74 8.54 8.66
CA ALA A 34 -29.68 9.15 9.60
C ALA A 34 -31.01 8.39 9.54
N ASP A 35 -31.38 7.72 10.63
CA ASP A 35 -32.69 7.09 10.77
C ASP A 35 -33.73 8.22 10.84
N SER A 36 -34.53 8.39 9.79
CA SER A 36 -35.54 9.45 9.71
C SER A 36 -36.81 8.92 9.07
N ALA A 37 -37.94 9.58 9.31
CA ALA A 37 -39.22 9.20 8.70
C ALA A 37 -39.20 9.21 7.16
N GLU A 38 -38.23 9.91 6.55
CA GLU A 38 -38.02 10.02 5.10
C GLU A 38 -36.92 9.07 4.57
N ALA A 39 -36.14 8.44 5.46
CA ALA A 39 -35.11 7.45 5.16
C ALA A 39 -35.22 6.29 6.18
N PRO A 40 -36.06 5.28 5.91
CA PRO A 40 -36.33 4.20 6.86
C PRO A 40 -35.13 3.25 6.96
N SER A 41 -34.77 2.82 8.18
CA SER A 41 -33.68 1.88 8.48
C SER A 41 -33.48 0.86 7.36
N HIS A 42 -32.37 0.96 6.64
CA HIS A 42 -32.06 0.08 5.53
C HIS A 42 -31.58 -1.27 6.11
N SER A 43 -32.52 -2.14 6.47
CA SER A 43 -32.18 -3.51 6.84
C SER A 43 -31.89 -4.29 5.57
N HIS A 44 -30.66 -4.78 5.43
CA HIS A 44 -30.34 -5.71 4.37
C HIS A 44 -30.97 -7.07 4.65
N SER A 45 -31.48 -7.72 3.61
CA SER A 45 -31.85 -9.13 3.72
C SER A 45 -30.59 -9.99 3.84
N THR A 46 -30.72 -11.18 4.43
CA THR A 46 -29.62 -12.16 4.53
C THR A 46 -28.96 -12.44 3.18
N GLN A 47 -29.72 -12.38 2.08
CA GLN A 47 -29.20 -12.57 0.74
C GLN A 47 -28.33 -11.39 0.28
N GLN A 48 -28.72 -10.14 0.59
CA GLN A 48 -27.92 -8.96 0.27
C GLN A 48 -26.58 -8.97 1.02
N PHE A 49 -26.58 -9.39 2.29
CA PHE A 49 -25.34 -9.56 3.04
C PHE A 49 -24.39 -10.60 2.41
N LYS A 50 -24.93 -11.70 1.88
CA LYS A 50 -24.11 -12.69 1.16
C LYS A 50 -23.44 -12.10 -0.08
N VAL A 51 -24.18 -11.31 -0.86
CA VAL A 51 -23.64 -10.64 -2.05
C VAL A 51 -22.52 -9.66 -1.66
N ILE A 52 -22.74 -8.85 -0.63
CA ILE A 52 -21.73 -7.92 -0.12
C ILE A 52 -20.48 -8.69 0.33
N ALA A 53 -20.63 -9.74 1.12
CA ALA A 53 -19.51 -10.56 1.59
C ALA A 53 -18.71 -11.18 0.43
N GLN A 54 -19.39 -11.68 -0.60
CA GLN A 54 -18.74 -12.24 -1.80
C GLN A 54 -17.98 -11.18 -2.58
N LEU A 55 -18.55 -9.98 -2.73
CA LEU A 55 -17.88 -8.87 -3.41
C LEU A 55 -16.64 -8.40 -2.64
N SER A 56 -16.73 -8.25 -1.32
CA SER A 56 -15.60 -7.90 -0.47
C SER A 56 -14.47 -8.94 -0.58
N LEU A 57 -14.81 -10.23 -0.56
CA LEU A 57 -13.84 -11.30 -0.75
C LEU A 57 -13.17 -11.23 -2.13
N TYR A 58 -13.93 -10.98 -3.19
CA TYR A 58 -13.41 -10.85 -4.55
C TYR A 58 -12.41 -9.70 -4.65
N ILE A 59 -12.75 -8.53 -4.10
CA ILE A 59 -11.87 -7.34 -4.09
C ILE A 59 -10.59 -7.63 -3.31
N ALA A 60 -10.69 -8.24 -2.13
CA ALA A 60 -9.54 -8.61 -1.31
C ALA A 60 -8.61 -9.59 -2.04
N LEU A 61 -9.18 -10.59 -2.72
CA LEU A 61 -8.41 -11.56 -3.51
C LEU A 61 -7.72 -10.90 -4.70
N ALA A 62 -8.43 -10.06 -5.45
CA ALA A 62 -7.88 -9.33 -6.59
C ALA A 62 -6.71 -8.41 -6.17
N ALA A 63 -6.85 -7.74 -5.04
CA ALA A 63 -5.77 -6.95 -4.44
C ALA A 63 -4.58 -7.84 -4.07
N THR A 64 -4.82 -8.96 -3.40
CA THR A 64 -3.77 -9.92 -2.99
C THR A 64 -2.99 -10.46 -4.19
N ILE A 65 -3.67 -10.84 -5.27
CA ILE A 65 -3.03 -11.31 -6.51
C ILE A 65 -2.19 -10.19 -7.14
N SER A 66 -2.70 -8.96 -7.14
CA SER A 66 -1.99 -7.80 -7.66
C SER A 66 -0.71 -7.49 -6.88
N PHE A 67 -0.65 -7.81 -5.59
CA PHE A 67 0.57 -7.71 -4.78
C PHE A 67 1.50 -8.93 -4.93
N ALA A 68 0.95 -10.13 -5.12
CA ALA A 68 1.74 -11.36 -5.26
C ALA A 68 2.42 -11.46 -6.63
N VAL A 69 1.84 -10.87 -7.66
CA VAL A 69 2.47 -10.73 -8.97
C VAL A 69 3.48 -9.57 -8.88
N GLU A 70 4.76 -9.91 -8.76
CA GLU A 70 5.84 -8.94 -8.87
C GLU A 70 5.66 -8.12 -10.16
N ASP A 71 5.68 -6.80 -10.05
CA ASP A 71 5.60 -5.91 -11.21
C ASP A 71 6.82 -6.18 -12.13
N PRO A 72 6.64 -6.34 -13.47
CA PRO A 72 7.75 -6.55 -14.38
C PRO A 72 8.84 -5.47 -14.30
N ILE A 73 8.46 -4.24 -13.96
CA ILE A 73 9.39 -3.12 -13.72
C ILE A 73 10.19 -3.38 -12.45
N CYS A 74 9.56 -3.82 -11.35
CA CYS A 74 10.26 -4.18 -10.11
C CYS A 74 11.26 -5.32 -10.33
N ARG A 75 10.89 -6.36 -11.09
CA ARG A 75 11.82 -7.45 -11.46
C ARG A 75 13.00 -6.95 -12.29
N LEU A 76 12.74 -6.11 -13.29
CA LEU A 76 13.78 -5.54 -14.14
C LEU A 76 14.77 -4.69 -13.31
N LEU A 77 14.25 -3.78 -12.48
CA LEU A 77 15.05 -2.93 -11.59
C LEU A 77 15.92 -3.76 -10.65
N ARG A 78 15.37 -4.80 -10.01
CA ARG A 78 16.13 -5.69 -9.13
C ARG A 78 17.26 -6.39 -9.89
N THR A 79 17.00 -6.82 -11.12
CA THR A 79 18.01 -7.46 -11.97
C THR A 79 19.13 -6.49 -12.35
N ILE A 80 18.79 -5.26 -12.75
CA ILE A 80 19.75 -4.20 -13.08
C ILE A 80 20.63 -3.88 -11.86
N ILE A 81 20.01 -3.66 -10.70
CA ILE A 81 20.71 -3.34 -9.45
C ILE A 81 21.65 -4.49 -9.05
N SER A 82 21.17 -5.73 -9.09
CA SER A 82 21.99 -6.90 -8.77
C SER A 82 23.16 -7.07 -9.74
N SER A 83 22.95 -6.82 -11.03
CA SER A 83 23.99 -6.86 -12.06
C SER A 83 25.05 -5.77 -11.79
N TYR A 84 24.62 -4.55 -11.50
CA TYR A 84 25.50 -3.43 -11.17
C TYR A 84 26.41 -3.75 -9.97
N TYR A 85 25.85 -4.25 -8.87
CA TYR A 85 26.65 -4.65 -7.70
C TYR A 85 27.60 -5.81 -8.02
N ALA A 86 27.17 -6.82 -8.77
CA ALA A 86 28.03 -7.93 -9.17
C ALA A 86 29.20 -7.46 -10.06
N THR A 87 28.97 -6.50 -10.96
CA THR A 87 30.03 -5.89 -11.78
C THR A 87 30.99 -5.09 -10.93
N LEU A 88 30.50 -4.24 -10.00
CA LEU A 88 31.36 -3.50 -9.07
C LEU A 88 32.22 -4.42 -8.20
N GLN A 89 31.64 -5.52 -7.73
CA GLN A 89 32.35 -6.50 -6.90
C GLN A 89 33.38 -7.31 -7.69
N ARG A 90 33.16 -7.54 -9.00
CA ARG A 90 34.21 -8.07 -9.91
C ARG A 90 35.28 -7.05 -10.23
N CYS A 91 34.94 -5.76 -10.19
CA CYS A 91 35.88 -4.67 -10.17
C CYS A 91 36.46 -4.45 -8.76
N ASP A 92 36.69 -5.52 -7.97
CA ASP A 92 37.76 -5.52 -6.99
C ASP A 92 39.02 -5.10 -7.74
N LEU A 93 39.25 -3.78 -7.70
CA LEU A 93 40.46 -3.15 -8.15
C LEU A 93 41.56 -3.94 -7.45
N HIS A 94 42.26 -4.75 -8.24
CA HIS A 94 43.55 -5.23 -7.86
C HIS A 94 44.43 -3.97 -7.78
N PHE A 95 44.34 -3.26 -6.66
CA PHE A 95 45.31 -2.26 -6.24
C PHE A 95 46.59 -3.05 -5.98
N SER A 96 47.26 -3.45 -7.06
CA SER A 96 48.61 -3.95 -7.00
C SER A 96 49.47 -2.78 -6.59
N LEU A 97 49.59 -2.56 -5.27
CA LEU A 97 50.51 -1.63 -4.64
C LEU A 97 51.97 -2.11 -4.74
N ARG A 98 52.26 -3.17 -5.50
CA ARG A 98 53.63 -3.54 -5.84
C ARG A 98 54.10 -2.72 -7.02
N ALA A 99 55.04 -1.83 -6.75
CA ALA A 99 55.87 -1.21 -7.77
C ALA A 99 56.57 -2.31 -8.61
N PRO A 100 56.79 -2.09 -9.92
CA PRO A 100 57.56 -3.01 -10.76
C PRO A 100 58.94 -3.28 -10.12
N PRO A 101 59.47 -4.51 -10.21
CA PRO A 101 60.77 -4.83 -9.64
C PRO A 101 61.87 -3.96 -10.27
N VAL A 102 62.63 -3.27 -9.41
CA VAL A 102 63.85 -2.55 -9.82
C VAL A 102 64.94 -3.58 -10.07
N VAL A 103 65.51 -3.56 -11.27
CA VAL A 103 66.72 -4.31 -11.60
C VAL A 103 67.91 -3.49 -11.07
N ILE A 104 68.64 -4.04 -10.10
CA ILE A 104 69.93 -3.49 -9.67
C ILE A 104 71.00 -4.34 -10.35
N GLU A 105 71.64 -3.80 -11.38
CA GLU A 105 72.85 -4.38 -11.95
C GLU A 105 74.05 -3.99 -11.07
N PHE A 106 74.88 -4.97 -10.73
CA PHE A 106 76.16 -4.82 -10.03
C PHE A 106 77.31 -5.03 -11.01
#